data_AF-A0A429EXN4-F1
#
_entry.id   AF-A0A429EXN4-F1
#
_cell.length_a   1.000
_cell.length_b   1.000
_cell.length_c   1.000
_cell.angle_alpha   90.00
_cell.angle_beta   90.00
_cell.angle_gamma   90.00
#
_symmetry.space_group_name_H-M   'P 1'
#
loop_
_entity.id
_entity.type
_entity.pdbx_description
1 polymer ?
#
loop_
_entity_poly.entity_id
_entity_poly.type
_entity_poly.pdbx_seq_one_letter_code
_entity_poly.pdbx_strand_id
1 'polypeptide(L)' 'MTADQDAGNGEPTPAMRSATARGLQEQFPGVRVWYGEATGSWWAMVPLRDGPRLLEAETPQRLRDAILNARARG' A
#
# COMPACT_ATOMS: atom_id res chain seq x y z
N MET A 1 4.82 3.32 -23.80
CA MET A 1 5.33 4.40 -22.92
C MET A 1 4.13 4.90 -22.13
N THR A 2 4.03 4.55 -20.85
CA THR A 2 2.88 4.92 -20.02
C THR A 2 2.93 6.41 -19.75
N ALA A 3 2.04 7.15 -20.40
CA ALA A 3 1.71 8.52 -20.05
C ALA A 3 0.40 8.46 -19.26
N ASP A 4 0.44 8.92 -18.02
CA ASP A 4 -0.73 9.54 -17.39
C ASP A 4 -0.22 10.75 -16.61
N GLN A 5 -0.71 11.90 -17.03
CA GLN A 5 -0.40 13.22 -16.52
C GLN A 5 -1.62 13.66 -15.70
N ASP A 6 -1.42 14.09 -14.46
CA ASP A 6 -2.08 15.27 -13.90
C ASP A 6 -1.45 15.61 -12.54
N ALA A 7 -0.65 16.68 -12.53
CA ALA A 7 -0.08 17.25 -11.33
C ALA A 7 -0.71 18.63 -11.14
N GLY A 8 -1.98 18.65 -10.73
CA GLY A 8 -2.72 19.88 -10.55
C GLY A 8 -3.90 19.71 -9.62
N ASN A 9 -3.74 20.21 -8.38
CA ASN A 9 -4.79 20.54 -7.40
C ASN A 9 -5.16 19.43 -6.37
N GLY A 10 -4.73 19.61 -5.11
CA GLY A 10 -5.35 19.04 -3.91
C GLY A 10 -5.18 17.54 -3.63
N GLU A 11 -4.82 16.70 -4.61
CA GLU A 11 -4.68 15.26 -4.40
C GLU A 11 -3.28 14.89 -3.92
N PRO A 12 -3.14 13.95 -2.94
CA PRO A 12 -1.83 13.51 -2.48
C PRO A 12 -1.04 12.98 -3.67
N THR A 13 0.06 13.66 -4.01
CA THR A 13 0.81 13.42 -5.24
C THR A 13 1.25 11.95 -5.35
N PRO A 14 1.38 11.41 -6.58
CA PRO A 14 1.87 10.04 -6.80
C PRO A 14 3.23 9.80 -6.13
N ALA A 15 4.06 10.84 -5.98
CA ALA A 15 5.30 10.80 -5.22
C ALA A 15 5.07 10.56 -3.71
N MET A 16 4.11 11.25 -3.09
CA MET A 16 3.75 11.07 -1.67
C MET A 16 3.21 9.66 -1.40
N ARG A 17 2.38 9.14 -2.33
CA ARG A 17 1.88 7.77 -2.27
C ARG A 17 3.03 6.76 -2.36
N SER A 18 3.94 6.95 -3.31
CA SER A 18 5.13 6.10 -3.46
C SER A 18 6.05 6.14 -2.23
N ALA A 19 6.25 7.31 -1.62
CA ALA A 19 7.03 7.46 -0.39
C ALA A 19 6.38 6.71 0.78
N THR A 20 5.06 6.80 0.92
CA THR A 20 4.32 6.10 1.98
C THR A 20 4.34 4.59 1.77
N ALA A 21 4.14 4.12 0.53
CA ALA A 21 4.28 2.72 0.16
C ALA A 21 5.68 2.20 0.50
N ARG A 22 6.72 2.96 0.18
CA ARG A 22 8.11 2.61 0.49
C ARG A 22 8.37 2.56 1.99
N GLY A 23 7.91 3.56 2.75
CA GLY A 23 8.06 3.57 4.21
C GLY A 23 7.35 2.40 4.90
N LEU A 24 6.23 1.93 4.35
CA LEU A 24 5.57 0.70 4.82
C LEU A 24 6.37 -0.55 4.46
N GLN A 25 6.90 -0.64 3.25
CA GLN A 25 7.75 -1.77 2.84
C GLN A 25 9.04 -1.86 3.67
N GLU A 26 9.62 -0.73 4.07
CA GLU A 26 10.78 -0.67 4.97
C GLU A 26 10.44 -1.12 6.39
N GLN A 27 9.23 -0.79 6.89
CA GLN A 27 8.74 -1.28 8.19
C GLN A 27 8.41 -2.78 8.17
N PHE A 28 7.97 -3.30 7.02
CA PHE A 28 7.52 -4.69 6.88
C PHE A 28 8.34 -5.41 5.81
N PRO A 29 9.53 -5.95 6.14
CA PRO A 29 10.35 -6.66 5.17
C PRO A 29 9.56 -7.82 4.55
N GLY A 30 9.54 -7.87 3.22
CA GLY A 30 8.81 -8.86 2.41
C GLY A 30 7.38 -8.45 2.02
N VAL A 31 6.79 -7.43 2.66
CA VAL A 31 5.49 -6.91 2.23
C VAL A 31 5.68 -6.04 1.00
N ARG A 32 4.80 -6.17 0.00
CA ARG A 32 4.75 -5.29 -1.16
C ARG A 32 3.54 -4.39 -1.04
N VAL A 33 3.73 -3.07 -1.08
CA VAL A 33 2.65 -2.08 -0.92
C VAL A 33 2.57 -1.23 -2.17
N TRP A 34 1.36 -0.97 -2.67
CA TRP A 34 1.10 -0.08 -3.80
C TRP A 34 -0.27 0.60 -3.65
N TYR A 35 -0.47 1.71 -4.35
CA TYR A 35 -1.76 2.38 -4.43
C TYR A 35 -2.42 2.00 -5.76
N GLY A 36 -3.65 1.48 -5.69
CA GLY A 36 -4.45 1.15 -6.86
C GLY A 36 -5.22 2.37 -7.32
N GLU A 37 -4.73 3.06 -8.36
CA GLU A 37 -5.37 4.28 -8.88
C GLU A 37 -6.78 4.00 -9.44
N ALA A 38 -7.00 2.80 -9.97
CA ALA A 38 -8.31 2.36 -10.46
C ALA A 38 -9.35 2.18 -9.33
N THR A 39 -8.91 1.85 -8.11
CA THR A 39 -9.81 1.64 -6.95
C THR A 39 -9.76 2.79 -5.95
N GLY A 40 -8.83 3.74 -6.10
CA GLY A 40 -8.58 4.78 -5.11
C GLY A 40 -8.09 4.26 -3.75
N SER A 41 -7.57 3.03 -3.70
CA SER A 41 -7.30 2.29 -2.45
C SER A 41 -5.86 1.80 -2.38
N TRP A 42 -5.36 1.70 -1.17
CA TRP A 42 -4.08 1.10 -0.85
C TRP A 42 -4.16 -0.41 -0.82
N TRP A 43 -3.16 -1.05 -1.38
CA TRP A 43 -3.04 -2.49 -1.45
C TRP A 43 -1.70 -2.93 -0.85
N ALA A 44 -1.74 -4.00 -0.08
CA ALA A 44 -0.55 -4.62 0.51
C ALA A 44 -0.61 -6.13 0.34
N MET A 45 0.43 -6.69 -0.25
CA MET A 45 0.66 -8.12 -0.32
C MET A 45 1.64 -8.50 0.78
N VAL A 46 1.15 -9.20 1.79
CA VAL A 46 1.92 -9.64 2.96
C VAL A 46 2.21 -11.13 2.81
N PRO A 47 3.47 -11.56 2.65
CA PRO A 47 3.82 -12.97 2.74
C PRO A 47 3.67 -13.42 4.20
N LEU A 48 2.68 -14.27 4.48
CA LEU A 48 2.49 -14.94 5.77
C LEU A 48 2.90 -16.40 5.65
N ARG A 49 2.99 -17.07 6.80
CA ARG A 49 3.35 -18.49 6.93
C ARG A 49 2.33 -19.41 6.26
N ASP A 50 1.05 -19.05 6.38
CA ASP A 50 -0.08 -19.72 5.71
C ASP A 50 -0.27 -19.31 4.24
N GLY A 51 0.52 -18.36 3.73
CA GLY A 51 0.48 -17.90 2.35
C GLY A 51 0.42 -16.38 2.19
N PRO A 52 0.57 -15.88 0.95
CA PRO A 52 0.47 -14.45 0.68
C PRO A 52 -0.96 -13.95 0.90
N ARG A 53 -1.10 -12.94 1.77
CA ARG A 53 -2.37 -12.26 2.04
C ARG A 53 -2.39 -10.91 1.37
N LEU A 54 -3.43 -10.68 0.57
CA LEU A 54 -3.72 -9.38 -0.01
C LEU A 54 -4.62 -8.60 0.95
N LEU A 55 -4.24 -7.37 1.24
CA LEU A 55 -4.96 -6.45 2.11
C LEU A 55 -5.26 -5.18 1.34
N GLU A 56 -6.48 -4.68 1.45
CA GLU A 56 -6.90 -3.40 0.88
C GLU A 56 -7.32 -2.44 1.99
N ALA A 57 -7.06 -1.14 1.79
CA ALA A 57 -7.52 -0.11 2.69
C ALA A 57 -7.60 1.26 1.99
N GLU A 58 -8.57 2.08 2.38
CA GLU A 58 -8.74 3.43 1.82
C GLU A 58 -7.64 4.40 2.26
N THR A 59 -6.98 4.13 3.40
CA THR A 59 -5.92 4.98 3.96
C THR A 59 -4.67 4.16 4.30
N PRO A 60 -3.46 4.77 4.21
CA PRO A 60 -2.22 4.07 4.52
C PRO A 60 -2.13 3.64 5.98
N GLN A 61 -2.78 4.36 6.90
CA GLN A 61 -2.83 4.01 8.32
C GLN A 61 -3.69 2.75 8.55
N ARG A 62 -4.84 2.65 7.87
CA ARG A 62 -5.68 1.44 7.90
C ARG A 62 -4.98 0.26 7.25
N LEU A 63 -4.25 0.48 6.16
CA LEU A 63 -3.44 -0.58 5.53
C LEU A 63 -2.38 -1.10 6.50
N ARG A 64 -1.67 -0.20 7.18
CA ARG A 64 -0.66 -0.57 8.18
C ARG A 64 -1.26 -1.43 9.29
N ASP A 65 -2.39 -1.00 9.85
CA ASP A 65 -3.10 -1.74 10.90
C ASP A 65 -3.53 -3.12 10.42
N ALA A 66 -4.06 -3.22 9.20
CA ALA A 66 -4.41 -4.49 8.57
C ALA A 66 -3.19 -5.41 8.39
N ILE A 67 -2.03 -4.87 7.97
CA ILE A 67 -0.78 -5.64 7.83
C ILE A 67 -0.33 -6.17 9.20
N LEU A 68 -0.36 -5.34 10.24
CA LEU A 68 -0.02 -5.73 11.61
C LEU A 68 -0.93 -6.84 12.11
N ASN A 69 -2.24 -6.69 11.95
CA ASN A 69 -3.23 -7.68 12.38
C ASN A 69 -3.11 -8.99 11.57
N ALA A 70 -2.79 -8.90 10.28
CA ALA A 70 -2.53 -10.07 9.45
C ALA A 70 -1.28 -10.85 9.89
N ARG A 71 -0.20 -10.15 10.22
CA ARG A 71 1.03 -10.74 10.75
C ARG A 71 0.89 -11.28 12.18
N ALA A 72 0.03 -10.68 13.00
CA ALA A 72 -0.26 -11.19 14.34
C ALA A 72 -1.06 -12.51 14.32
N ARG A 73 -1.72 -12.81 13.19
CA ARG A 73 -2.63 -13.94 13.04
C ARG A 73 -2.07 -15.12 12.23
N GLY A 74 -0.90 -14.99 11.60
CA GLY A 74 -0.28 -16.04 10.76
C GLY A 74 1.18 -16.27 11.13
#